data_AF-X1AEW6-F1
#
_entry.id   AF-X1AEW6-F1
#
_cell.length_a   1.000
_cell.length_b   1.000
_cell.length_c   1.000
_cell.angle_alpha   90.00
_cell.angle_beta   90.00
_cell.angle_gamma   90.00
#
_symmetry.space_group_name_H-M   'P 1'
#
loop_
_entity.id
_entity.type
_entity.pdbx_description
1 polymer ?
#
loop_
_entity_poly.entity_id
_entity_poly.type
_entity_poly.pdbx_seq_one_letter_code
_entity_poly.pdbx_strand_id
1 'polypeptide(L)' 'ENNELGQSIIETSGKLKKIASEKRVSKYFITISHTKDYAIAQVILEGLFDK' A
#
# COMPACT_ATOMS: atom_id res chain seq x y z
N GLU A 1 -3.49 -5.12 -8.72
CA GLU A 1 -2.85 -5.47 -10.01
C GLU A 1 -1.36 -5.12 -9.94
N ASN A 2 -0.54 -5.62 -10.87
CA ASN A 2 0.86 -5.22 -11.00
C ASN A 2 1.00 -4.21 -12.14
N ASN A 3 1.91 -3.24 -12.01
CA ASN A 3 2.27 -2.35 -13.11
C ASN A 3 3.11 -3.09 -14.18
N GLU A 4 3.47 -2.38 -15.25
CA GLU A 4 4.27 -2.91 -16.36
C GLU A 4 5.65 -3.44 -15.95
N LEU A 5 6.18 -3.01 -14.80
CA LEU A 5 7.44 -3.46 -14.23
C LEU A 5 7.27 -4.65 -13.25
N GLY A 6 6.05 -5.18 -13.13
CA GLY A 6 5.73 -6.28 -12.21
C GLY A 6 5.57 -5.85 -10.75
N GLN A 7 5.60 -4.56 -10.44
CA GLN A 7 5.42 -4.05 -9.09
C GLN A 7 3.94 -3.99 -8.72
N SER A 8 3.58 -4.52 -7.56
CA SER A 8 2.21 -4.48 -7.07
C SER A 8 1.75 -3.06 -6.71
N ILE A 9 0.54 -2.71 -7.16
CA ILE A 9 -0.13 -1.44 -6.89
C ILE A 9 -1.22 -1.65 -5.85
N ILE A 10 -1.30 -0.74 -4.86
CA ILE A 10 -2.42 -0.65 -3.93
C ILE A 10 -3.38 0.44 -4.41
N GLU A 11 -4.63 0.04 -4.62
CA GLU A 11 -5.75 0.96 -4.78
C GLU A 11 -6.66 0.87 -3.56
N THR A 12 -7.08 2.02 -3.02
CA THR A 12 -7.98 2.07 -1.86
C THR A 12 -9.37 2.55 -2.26
N SER A 13 -10.39 1.94 -1.66
CA SER A 13 -11.79 2.30 -1.89
C SER A 13 -12.59 2.28 -0.58
N GLY A 14 -13.81 2.84 -0.61
CA GLY A 14 -14.74 2.85 0.51
C GLY A 14 -14.14 3.35 1.83
N LYS A 15 -14.31 2.56 2.90
CA LYS A 15 -13.88 2.90 4.26
C LYS A 15 -12.36 3.07 4.36
N LEU A 16 -11.57 2.25 3.67
CA LEU A 16 -10.11 2.33 3.72
C LEU A 16 -9.60 3.63 3.09
N LYS A 17 -10.17 4.02 1.94
CA LYS A 17 -9.83 5.31 1.29
C LYS A 17 -10.12 6.49 2.22
N LYS A 18 -11.27 6.46 2.92
CA LYS A 18 -11.63 7.50 3.89
C LYS A 18 -10.61 7.61 5.01
N ILE A 19 -10.27 6.50 5.66
CA ILE A 19 -9.29 6.47 6.76
C ILE A 19 -7.91 6.94 6.29
N ALA A 20 -7.46 6.45 5.12
CA ALA A 20 -6.15 6.82 4.60
C ALA A 20 -6.08 8.30 4.23
N SER A 21 -7.17 8.87 3.70
CA SER A 21 -7.29 10.32 3.46
C SER A 21 -7.29 11.13 4.76
N GLU A 22 -8.02 10.71 5.79
CA GLU A 22 -8.01 11.34 7.13
C GLU A 22 -6.62 11.31 7.76
N LYS A 23 -5.85 10.25 7.51
CA LYS A 23 -4.45 10.09 7.93
C LYS A 23 -3.43 10.73 6.97
N ARG A 24 -3.88 11.42 5.92
CA ARG A 24 -3.05 12.10 4.91
C ARG A 24 -2.03 11.20 4.22
N VAL A 25 -2.38 9.92 4.01
CA VAL A 25 -1.55 9.00 3.23
C VAL A 25 -1.61 9.40 1.76
N SER A 26 -0.46 9.68 1.18
CA SER A 26 -0.30 10.12 -0.21
C SER A 26 0.28 9.04 -1.11
N LYS A 27 1.09 8.12 -0.57
CA LYS A 27 1.62 6.97 -1.33
C LYS A 27 1.64 5.68 -0.52
N TYR A 28 1.59 4.58 -1.25
CA TYR A 28 1.57 3.23 -0.73
C TYR A 28 2.68 2.45 -1.41
N PHE A 29 3.51 1.78 -0.63
CA PHE A 29 4.48 0.82 -1.12
C PHE A 29 4.15 -0.54 -0.53
N ILE A 30 4.05 -1.56 -1.38
CA ILE A 30 3.83 -2.93 -0.94
C ILE A 30 4.94 -3.82 -1.49
N THR A 31 5.39 -4.75 -0.67
CA THR A 31 6.26 -5.84 -1.07
C THR A 31 5.65 -7.13 -0.58
N ILE A 32 5.45 -8.07 -1.50
CA ILE A 32 4.90 -9.39 -1.21
C ILE A 32 6.00 -10.40 -1.47
N SER A 33 6.22 -11.29 -0.50
CA SER A 33 7.13 -12.41 -0.63
C SER A 33 6.42 -13.65 -0.11
N HIS A 34 6.71 -14.80 -0.70
CA HIS A 34 6.18 -16.07 -0.20
C HIS A 34 7.25 -17.15 -0.29
N THR A 35 7.16 -18.09 0.63
CA THR A 35 7.83 -19.38 0.57
C THR A 35 6.78 -20.46 0.78
N LYS A 36 7.16 -21.74 0.64
CA LYS A 36 6.23 -22.89 0.59
C LYS A 36 5.07 -22.81 1.58
N ASP A 37 5.36 -22.44 2.82
CA ASP A 37 4.41 -22.58 3.93
C ASP A 37 3.79 -21.24 4.37
N TYR A 38 4.30 -20.10 3.87
CA TYR A 38 3.80 -18.79 4.28
C TYR A 38 4.03 -17.69 3.24
N ALA A 39 3.17 -16.68 3.30
CA ALA A 39 3.32 -15.43 2.57
C ALA A 39 3.41 -14.26 3.55
N ILE A 40 4.25 -13.29 3.20
CA ILE A 40 4.45 -12.04 3.94
C ILE A 40 4.14 -10.89 3.00
N ALA A 41 3.39 -9.91 3.49
CA ALA A 41 3.22 -8.62 2.85
C ALA A 41 3.70 -7.52 3.80
N GLN A 42 4.65 -6.72 3.34
CA GLN A 42 5.07 -5.50 4.02
C GLN A 42 4.45 -4.30 3.30
N VAL A 43 3.88 -3.37 4.07
CA VAL A 43 3.27 -2.14 3.54
C VAL A 43 3.88 -0.94 4.24
N ILE A 44 4.32 0.04 3.45
CA ILE A 44 4.77 1.34 3.91
C ILE A 44 3.78 2.39 3.41
N LEU A 45 3.29 3.22 4.33
CA LEU A 45 2.38 4.33 4.05
C LEU A 45 3.16 5.63 4.21
N GLU A 46 3.30 6.37 3.13
CA GLU A 46 3.89 7.71 3.14
C GLU A 46 2.76 8.74 3.20
N GLY A 47 2.91 9.73 4.09
CA GLY A 47 2.01 10.88 4.17
C GLY A 47 2.79 12.16 4.36
N LEU A 48 2.30 13.25 3.77
CA LEU A 48 2.86 14.58 4.00
C LEU A 48 2.16 15.18 5.22
N PHE A 49 2.93 15.36 6.30
CA PHE A 49 2.54 16.28 7.35
C PHE A 49 3.00 17.66 6.92
N ASP A 50 2.07 18.51 6.49
CA ASP A 50 2.34 19.95 6.40
C ASP A 50 2.87 20.43 7.76
N LYS A 51 3.95 21.20 7.70
CA LYS A 51 4.64 21.77 8.86
C LYS A 51 3.84 22.90 9.48
#